data_AF-A0A971NXQ8-F1
#
_entry.id   AF-A0A971NXQ8-F1
#
_cell.length_a   1.000
_cell.length_b   1.000
_cell.length_c   1.000
_cell.angle_alpha   90.00
_cell.angle_beta   90.00
_cell.angle_gamma   90.00
#
_symmetry.space_group_name_H-M   'P 1'
#
loop_
_entity.id
_entity.type
_entity.pdbx_description
1 polymer ?
#
loop_
_entity_poly.entity_id
_entity_poly.type
_entity_poly.pdbx_seq_one_letter_code
_entity_poly.pdbx_strand_id
1 'polypeptide(L)'
;MFIYTVRASTLRFVGVLCVALVTLITLLAFVPSLGDNNTPAGAPASNSQAIRYDKIKSAADAAEFLSQFGWKVKPTPVEETEVTIPSEFDRIFTSYNEIQKQQGLDLSKYKRKTVKRYTFELAEYNGYDGRVYANVLVYRNRVIGGDICSADMTGFMHGFDVN
;
A
#
# COMPACT_ATOMS: atom_id res chain seq x y z
N MET A 1 33.11 3.21 50.16
CA MET A 1 33.28 2.02 49.30
C MET A 1 32.04 1.17 49.46
N PHE A 2 31.11 1.23 48.50
CA PHE A 2 29.82 0.52 48.56
C PHE A 2 29.95 -0.81 47.82
N ILE A 3 29.83 -1.91 48.54
CA ILE A 3 29.81 -3.26 47.99
C ILE A 3 28.36 -3.59 47.65
N TYR A 4 28.07 -3.73 46.35
CA TYR A 4 26.78 -4.24 45.86
C TYR A 4 26.75 -5.75 46.01
N THR A 5 26.03 -6.25 47.02
CA THR A 5 25.72 -7.67 47.17
C THR A 5 24.50 -7.99 46.31
N VAL A 6 24.71 -8.57 45.13
CA VAL A 6 23.62 -9.02 44.25
C VAL A 6 23.12 -10.39 44.69
N ARG A 7 21.80 -10.51 44.88
CA ARG A 7 21.11 -11.69 45.37
C ARG A 7 21.02 -12.76 44.27
N ALA A 8 21.55 -13.96 44.54
CA ALA A 8 21.80 -15.06 43.60
C ALA A 8 20.57 -15.70 42.90
N SER A 9 19.36 -15.11 42.99
CA SER A 9 18.14 -15.65 42.36
C SER A 9 17.87 -15.14 40.94
N THR A 10 18.54 -14.07 40.48
CA THR A 10 18.37 -13.50 39.12
C THR A 10 19.24 -14.17 38.07
N LEU A 11 20.30 -14.87 38.46
CA LEU A 11 21.25 -15.51 37.53
C LEU A 11 20.60 -16.66 36.73
N ARG A 12 19.62 -17.35 37.32
CA ARG A 12 18.85 -18.42 36.64
C ARG A 12 17.97 -17.87 35.51
N PHE A 13 17.45 -16.66 35.65
CA PHE A 13 16.61 -16.03 34.62
C PHE A 13 17.43 -15.45 33.46
N VAL A 14 18.60 -14.87 33.73
CA VAL A 14 19.48 -14.34 32.68
C VAL A 14 20.04 -15.47 31.80
N GLY A 15 20.41 -16.60 32.40
CA GLY A 15 20.86 -17.78 31.65
C GLY A 15 19.80 -18.32 30.69
N VAL A 16 18.54 -18.41 31.15
CA VAL A 16 17.41 -18.89 30.32
C VAL A 16 17.05 -17.91 29.20
N LEU A 17 17.14 -16.60 29.45
CA LEU A 17 16.89 -15.56 28.43
C LEU A 17 17.97 -15.57 27.33
N CYS A 18 19.24 -15.77 27.67
CA CYS A 18 20.32 -15.89 26.68
C CYS A 18 20.19 -17.17 25.85
N VAL A 19 19.83 -18.31 26.45
CA VAL A 19 19.59 -19.56 25.70
C VAL A 19 18.38 -19.42 24.77
N ALA A 20 17.31 -18.73 25.20
CA ALA A 20 16.14 -18.45 24.35
C ALA A 20 16.47 -17.54 23.15
N LEU A 21 17.31 -16.52 23.34
CA LEU A 21 17.75 -15.65 22.23
C LEU A 21 18.69 -16.36 21.26
N VAL A 22 19.64 -17.16 21.77
CA VAL A 22 20.54 -17.95 20.91
C VAL A 22 19.76 -19.00 20.12
N THR A 23 18.78 -19.66 20.74
CA THR A 23 17.90 -20.61 20.03
C THR A 23 16.99 -19.94 19.00
N LEU A 24 16.50 -18.72 19.25
CA LEU A 24 15.72 -17.97 18.27
C LEU A 24 16.57 -17.52 17.07
N ILE A 25 17.82 -17.10 17.32
CA ILE A 25 18.77 -16.72 16.25
C ILE A 25 19.21 -17.96 15.45
N THR A 26 19.47 -19.10 16.11
CA THR A 26 19.80 -20.34 15.38
C THR A 26 18.59 -20.88 14.62
N LEU A 27 17.35 -20.72 15.11
CA LEU A 27 16.15 -21.09 14.38
C LEU A 27 15.94 -20.21 13.12
N LEU A 28 16.25 -18.91 13.20
CA LEU A 28 16.26 -18.01 12.04
C LEU A 28 17.38 -18.35 11.05
N ALA A 29 18.54 -18.80 11.52
CA ALA A 29 19.65 -19.24 10.67
C ALA A 29 19.44 -20.65 10.07
N PHE A 30 18.52 -21.45 10.62
CA PHE A 30 18.17 -22.80 10.17
C PHE A 30 16.80 -22.84 9.45
N VAL A 31 16.30 -21.69 8.98
CA VAL A 31 15.38 -21.69 7.85
C VAL A 31 16.22 -22.03 6.63
N PRO A 32 15.99 -23.15 5.93
CA PRO A 32 16.71 -23.43 4.71
C PRO A 32 16.32 -22.34 3.71
N SER A 33 17.23 -21.39 3.47
CA SER A 33 17.27 -20.76 2.17
C SER A 33 17.58 -21.89 1.19
N LEU A 34 16.54 -22.43 0.55
CA LEU A 34 16.71 -23.16 -0.69
C LEU A 34 17.11 -22.12 -1.76
N GLY A 35 18.35 -21.66 -1.64
CA GLY A 35 19.08 -20.90 -2.64
C GLY A 35 20.18 -21.81 -3.12
N ASP A 36 19.82 -22.75 -4.00
CA ASP A 36 20.80 -23.50 -4.76
C ASP A 36 21.54 -22.52 -5.68
N ASN A 37 22.83 -22.35 -5.40
CA ASN A 37 23.77 -21.61 -6.21
C ASN A 37 24.05 -22.38 -7.51
N ASN A 38 23.16 -22.29 -8.50
CA ASN A 38 23.41 -22.40 -9.95
C ASN A 38 22.08 -22.54 -10.73
N THR A 39 21.43 -21.45 -11.10
CA THR A 39 20.39 -21.44 -12.15
C THR A 39 20.25 -20.01 -12.71
N PRO A 40 20.16 -19.81 -14.05
CA PRO A 40 20.33 -18.50 -14.67
C PRO A 40 19.17 -17.55 -14.41
N ALA A 41 19.45 -16.26 -14.62
CA ALA A 41 18.60 -15.10 -14.47
C ALA A 41 17.11 -15.30 -14.83
N GLY A 42 16.24 -14.74 -13.99
CA GLY A 42 14.89 -14.32 -14.38
C GLY A 42 13.74 -15.12 -13.78
N ALA A 43 13.47 -14.95 -12.49
CA ALA A 43 12.11 -15.10 -11.96
C ALA A 43 11.96 -14.17 -10.74
N PRO A 44 11.14 -13.11 -10.81
CA PRO A 44 10.89 -12.28 -9.63
C PRO A 44 10.10 -13.11 -8.62
N ALA A 45 10.62 -13.20 -7.40
CA ALA A 45 9.89 -13.71 -6.26
C ALA A 45 8.62 -12.84 -6.10
N SER A 46 7.46 -13.40 -6.43
CA SER A 46 6.17 -12.76 -6.18
C SER A 46 5.93 -12.81 -4.67
N ASN A 47 6.44 -11.79 -4.00
CA ASN A 47 6.17 -11.51 -2.60
C ASN A 47 4.73 -11.03 -2.55
N SER A 48 3.74 -11.94 -2.53
CA SER A 48 2.31 -11.61 -2.44
C SER A 48 2.00 -11.07 -1.04
N GLN A 49 2.54 -9.89 -0.75
CA GLN A 49 2.15 -9.07 0.39
C GLN A 49 0.71 -8.62 0.15
N ALA A 50 -0.17 -8.87 1.10
CA ALA A 50 -1.56 -8.44 1.00
C ALA A 50 -1.62 -6.91 0.89
N ILE A 51 -2.29 -6.39 -0.13
CA ILE A 51 -2.47 -4.95 -0.34
C ILE A 51 -3.16 -4.34 0.88
N ARG A 52 -2.55 -3.31 1.46
CA ARG A 52 -3.10 -2.58 2.60
C ARG A 52 -3.92 -1.40 2.09
N TYR A 53 -5.20 -1.35 2.48
CA TYR A 53 -6.11 -0.24 2.16
C TYR A 53 -6.37 0.68 3.36
N ASP A 54 -5.70 0.46 4.50
CA ASP A 54 -5.87 1.19 5.75
C ASP A 54 -4.68 2.10 6.09
N LYS A 55 -4.86 2.96 7.10
CA LYS A 55 -3.86 3.88 7.67
C LYS A 55 -3.40 5.01 6.74
N ILE A 56 -4.22 5.42 5.78
CA ILE A 56 -3.90 6.54 4.90
C ILE A 56 -4.24 7.86 5.60
N LYS A 57 -3.24 8.56 6.16
CA LYS A 57 -3.43 9.81 6.92
C LYS A 57 -2.93 11.04 6.17
N SER A 58 -2.07 10.86 5.19
CA SER A 58 -1.37 11.90 4.47
C SER A 58 -1.26 11.56 2.98
N ALA A 59 -0.85 12.54 2.18
CA ALA A 59 -0.50 12.32 0.77
C ALA A 59 0.66 11.33 0.61
N ALA A 60 1.63 11.34 1.54
CA ALA A 60 2.74 10.38 1.52
C ALA A 60 2.25 8.94 1.68
N ASP A 61 1.31 8.70 2.60
CA ASP A 61 0.71 7.36 2.79
C ASP A 61 -0.08 6.93 1.53
N ALA A 62 -0.75 7.87 0.85
CA ALA A 62 -1.47 7.58 -0.39
C ALA A 62 -0.53 7.28 -1.56
N ALA A 63 0.63 7.94 -1.65
CA ALA A 63 1.67 7.61 -2.62
C ALA A 63 2.29 6.22 -2.34
N GLU A 64 2.54 5.91 -1.06
CA GLU A 64 3.00 4.57 -0.65
C GLU A 64 1.95 3.50 -0.99
N PHE A 65 0.66 3.80 -0.79
CA PHE A 65 -0.42 2.91 -1.19
C PHE A 65 -0.36 2.54 -2.68
N LEU A 66 -0.15 3.53 -3.56
CA LEU A 66 -0.01 3.32 -5.00
C LEU A 66 1.23 2.48 -5.35
N SER A 67 2.32 2.61 -4.59
CA SER A 67 3.54 1.81 -4.81
C SER A 67 3.33 0.30 -4.63
N GLN A 68 2.30 -0.12 -3.85
CA GLN A 68 1.94 -1.52 -3.69
C GLN A 68 1.46 -2.17 -5.01
N PHE A 69 0.97 -1.36 -5.96
CA PHE A 69 0.56 -1.78 -7.30
C PHE A 69 1.67 -1.55 -8.35
N GLY A 70 2.84 -1.09 -7.93
CA GLY A 70 3.97 -0.79 -8.82
C GLY A 70 3.94 0.60 -9.45
N TRP A 71 2.97 1.45 -9.10
CA TRP A 71 2.91 2.81 -9.64
C TRP A 71 3.94 3.72 -8.99
N LYS A 72 4.74 4.41 -9.82
CA LYS A 72 5.64 5.47 -9.38
C LYS A 72 5.00 6.82 -9.62
N VAL A 73 4.80 7.57 -8.55
CA VAL A 73 4.19 8.90 -8.60
C VAL A 73 5.17 9.99 -8.16
N LYS A 74 4.94 11.21 -8.64
CA LYS A 74 5.64 12.38 -8.11
C LYS A 74 5.27 12.59 -6.63
N PRO A 75 6.24 12.98 -5.78
CA PRO A 75 6.05 13.04 -4.33
C PRO A 75 5.02 14.08 -3.88
N THR A 76 4.82 15.13 -4.67
CA THR A 76 3.84 16.18 -4.39
C THR A 76 2.55 15.87 -5.15
N PRO A 77 1.40 15.72 -4.47
CA PRO A 77 0.13 15.60 -5.16
C PRO A 77 -0.15 16.87 -5.96
N VAL A 78 -0.70 16.69 -7.16
CA VAL A 78 -1.18 17.80 -8.00
C VAL A 78 -2.43 18.41 -7.40
N GLU A 79 -3.24 17.60 -6.72
CA GLU A 79 -4.46 18.04 -6.05
C GLU A 79 -4.70 17.24 -4.76
N GLU A 80 -5.08 17.94 -3.70
CA GLU A 80 -5.67 17.34 -2.49
C GLU A 80 -6.97 18.09 -2.19
N THR A 81 -8.09 17.42 -2.32
CA THR A 81 -9.41 18.06 -2.16
C THR A 81 -10.42 17.14 -1.48
N GLU A 82 -11.46 17.72 -0.92
CA GLU A 82 -12.58 16.98 -0.35
C GLU A 82 -13.73 16.92 -1.36
N VAL A 83 -14.11 15.70 -1.74
CA VAL A 83 -15.21 15.44 -2.66
C VAL A 83 -16.35 14.75 -1.93
N THR A 84 -17.58 15.11 -2.25
CA THR A 84 -18.77 14.45 -1.69
C THR A 84 -19.26 13.38 -2.66
N ILE A 85 -19.37 12.14 -2.19
CA ILE A 85 -19.97 11.07 -2.98
C ILE A 85 -21.47 11.38 -3.14
N PRO A 86 -22.00 11.43 -4.37
CA PRO A 86 -23.38 11.84 -4.60
C PRO A 86 -24.37 10.88 -3.95
N SER A 87 -25.56 11.37 -3.62
CA SER A 87 -26.64 10.53 -3.05
C SER A 87 -27.19 9.53 -4.06
N GLU A 88 -27.20 9.92 -5.33
CA GLU A 88 -27.70 9.13 -6.45
C GLU A 88 -26.59 9.04 -7.49
N PHE A 89 -26.44 7.87 -8.08
CA PHE A 89 -25.41 7.65 -9.10
C PHE A 89 -26.09 7.79 -10.44
N ASP A 90 -25.72 8.82 -11.19
CA ASP A 90 -26.07 8.93 -12.59
C ASP A 90 -25.30 7.89 -13.41
N ARG A 91 -25.45 7.92 -14.74
CA ARG A 91 -24.79 6.96 -15.63
C ARG A 91 -23.26 7.03 -15.53
N ILE A 92 -22.71 8.23 -15.34
CA ILE A 92 -21.26 8.47 -15.31
C ILE A 92 -20.70 7.92 -13.99
N PHE A 93 -21.26 8.31 -12.86
CA PHE A 93 -20.82 7.85 -11.54
C PHE A 93 -21.07 6.36 -11.34
N THR A 94 -22.14 5.82 -11.93
CA THR A 94 -22.37 4.36 -11.93
C THR A 94 -21.24 3.64 -12.65
N SER A 95 -20.88 4.09 -13.86
CA SER A 95 -19.78 3.50 -14.63
C SER A 95 -18.44 3.61 -13.89
N TYR A 96 -18.19 4.76 -13.25
CA TYR A 96 -17.02 4.94 -12.40
C TYR A 96 -17.01 3.96 -11.22
N ASN A 97 -18.16 3.78 -10.53
CA ASN A 97 -18.26 2.83 -9.41
C ASN A 97 -18.07 1.38 -9.86
N GLU A 98 -18.40 1.01 -11.10
CA GLU A 98 -18.10 -0.33 -11.61
C GLU A 98 -16.58 -0.58 -11.72
N ILE A 99 -15.78 0.42 -12.12
CA ILE A 99 -14.31 0.34 -12.08
C ILE A 99 -13.83 0.13 -10.63
N GLN A 100 -14.48 0.79 -9.66
CA GLN A 100 -14.14 0.60 -8.25
C GLN A 100 -14.47 -0.83 -7.77
N LYS A 101 -15.62 -1.36 -8.17
CA LYS A 101 -16.05 -2.72 -7.78
C LYS A 101 -15.13 -3.81 -8.31
N GLN A 102 -14.58 -3.62 -9.51
CA GLN A 102 -13.58 -4.54 -10.07
C GLN A 102 -12.33 -4.62 -9.20
N GLN A 103 -11.99 -3.54 -8.48
CA GLN A 103 -10.90 -3.48 -7.51
C GLN A 103 -11.32 -3.93 -6.09
N GLY A 104 -12.54 -4.44 -5.92
CA GLY A 104 -13.11 -4.80 -4.62
C GLY A 104 -13.58 -3.60 -3.79
N LEU A 105 -13.68 -2.41 -4.37
CA LEU A 105 -14.07 -1.16 -3.72
C LEU A 105 -15.49 -0.75 -4.15
N ASP A 106 -16.33 -0.22 -3.26
CA ASP A 106 -17.72 0.12 -3.61
C ASP A 106 -18.14 1.45 -3.00
N LEU A 107 -18.19 2.48 -3.84
CA LEU A 107 -18.56 3.85 -3.46
C LEU A 107 -20.04 3.97 -3.09
N SER A 108 -20.89 3.02 -3.48
CA SER A 108 -22.32 3.07 -3.12
C SER A 108 -22.55 3.01 -1.61
N LYS A 109 -21.61 2.42 -0.86
CA LYS A 109 -21.59 2.35 0.60
C LYS A 109 -21.25 3.69 1.27
N TYR A 110 -20.72 4.64 0.50
CA TYR A 110 -20.22 5.93 0.97
C TYR A 110 -21.04 7.11 0.43
N LYS A 111 -22.26 6.89 -0.06
CA LYS A 111 -23.17 7.95 -0.52
C LYS A 111 -23.37 9.04 0.54
N ARG A 112 -23.36 10.30 0.10
CA ARG A 112 -23.44 11.52 0.93
C ARG A 112 -22.27 11.69 1.91
N LYS A 113 -21.19 10.91 1.78
CA LYS A 113 -19.98 11.09 2.58
C LYS A 113 -19.01 12.00 1.85
N THR A 114 -18.41 12.91 2.61
CA THR A 114 -17.24 13.66 2.17
C THR A 114 -16.01 12.79 2.35
N VAL A 115 -15.22 12.67 1.29
CA VAL A 115 -14.04 11.82 1.20
C VAL A 115 -12.90 12.67 0.64
N LYS A 116 -11.66 12.34 1.00
CA LYS A 116 -10.50 13.06 0.51
C LYS A 116 -10.00 12.41 -0.78
N ARG A 117 -9.77 13.21 -1.82
CA ARG A 117 -9.13 12.78 -3.07
C ARG A 117 -7.71 13.30 -3.10
N TYR A 118 -6.76 12.39 -3.28
CA TYR A 118 -5.39 12.70 -3.64
C TYR A 118 -5.18 12.41 -5.11
N THR A 119 -4.68 13.38 -5.86
CA THR A 119 -4.35 13.24 -7.28
C THR A 119 -2.84 13.38 -7.44
N PHE A 120 -2.17 12.35 -7.94
CA PHE A 120 -0.74 12.38 -8.22
C PHE A 120 -0.47 12.26 -9.71
N GLU A 121 0.58 12.91 -10.21
CA GLU A 121 1.08 12.65 -11.55
C GLU A 121 2.02 11.43 -11.51
N LEU A 122 1.83 10.49 -12.43
CA LEU A 122 2.75 9.36 -12.59
C LEU A 122 4.08 9.86 -13.15
N ALA A 123 5.17 9.29 -12.64
CA ALA A 123 6.51 9.57 -13.16
C ALA A 123 6.77 8.85 -14.48
N GLU A 124 6.18 7.67 -14.64
CA GLU A 124 6.28 6.82 -15.82
C GLU A 124 4.97 6.04 -15.99
N TYR A 125 4.55 5.86 -17.24
CA TYR A 125 3.45 4.97 -17.62
C TYR A 125 3.80 4.33 -18.96
N ASN A 126 3.82 3.01 -19.03
CA ASN A 126 4.26 2.29 -20.23
C ASN A 126 3.19 2.36 -21.33
N GLY A 127 3.60 2.65 -22.56
CA GLY A 127 2.70 2.63 -23.72
C GLY A 127 1.83 3.88 -23.92
N TYR A 128 2.11 4.96 -23.19
CA TYR A 128 1.44 6.25 -23.40
C TYR A 128 2.36 7.43 -23.07
N ASP A 129 2.51 8.36 -24.03
CA ASP A 129 3.44 9.48 -23.94
C ASP A 129 2.85 10.74 -23.27
N GLY A 130 1.57 10.71 -22.89
CA GLY A 130 0.88 11.83 -22.26
C GLY A 130 1.00 11.85 -20.73
N ARG A 131 0.38 12.84 -20.10
CA ARG A 131 0.32 12.92 -18.63
C ARG A 131 -0.71 11.93 -18.12
N VAL A 132 -0.29 11.13 -17.14
CA VAL A 132 -1.16 10.17 -16.44
C VAL A 132 -1.24 10.56 -14.97
N TYR A 133 -2.43 10.44 -14.41
CA TYR A 133 -2.74 10.74 -13.03
C TYR A 133 -3.22 9.50 -12.28
N ALA A 134 -2.86 9.42 -11.02
CA ALA A 134 -3.41 8.46 -10.06
C ALA A 134 -4.27 9.18 -9.05
N ASN A 135 -5.54 8.80 -8.97
CA ASN A 135 -6.49 9.29 -8.00
C ASN A 135 -6.65 8.26 -6.87
N VAL A 136 -6.60 8.71 -5.62
CA VAL A 136 -6.87 7.88 -4.43
C VAL A 136 -7.94 8.54 -3.59
N LEU A 137 -9.07 7.86 -3.40
CA LEU A 137 -10.19 8.30 -2.57
C LEU A 137 -10.08 7.67 -1.18
N VAL A 138 -9.99 8.52 -0.16
CA VAL A 138 -9.78 8.13 1.24
C VAL A 138 -10.95 8.58 2.11
N TYR A 139 -11.53 7.65 2.85
CA TYR A 139 -12.53 7.94 3.88
C TYR A 139 -12.13 7.28 5.20
N ARG A 140 -12.05 8.07 6.27
CA ARG A 140 -11.65 7.61 7.62
C ARG A 140 -10.36 6.78 7.60
N ASN A 141 -9.35 7.32 6.94
CA ASN A 141 -8.03 6.71 6.79
C ASN A 141 -8.00 5.37 6.06
N ARG A 142 -9.00 5.10 5.24
CA ARG A 142 -9.06 3.92 4.37
C ARG A 142 -9.28 4.32 2.94
N VAL A 143 -8.59 3.67 2.02
CA VAL A 143 -8.88 3.78 0.59
C VAL A 143 -10.23 3.12 0.33
N ILE A 144 -11.11 3.86 -0.36
CA ILE A 144 -12.46 3.42 -0.72
C ILE A 144 -12.71 3.43 -2.22
N GLY A 145 -11.75 3.94 -3.00
CA GLY A 145 -11.78 4.01 -4.46
C GLY A 145 -10.56 4.73 -5.01
N GLY A 146 -10.46 4.75 -6.32
CA GLY A 146 -9.47 5.48 -7.09
C GLY A 146 -9.24 4.88 -8.46
N ASP A 147 -8.40 5.52 -9.25
CA ASP A 147 -8.21 5.21 -10.66
C ASP A 147 -6.87 5.73 -11.16
N ILE A 148 -6.41 5.16 -12.26
CA ILE A 148 -5.34 5.69 -13.10
C ILE A 148 -5.99 6.21 -14.37
N CYS A 149 -5.78 7.48 -14.70
CA CYS A 149 -6.37 8.10 -15.88
C CYS A 149 -5.41 9.05 -16.59
N SER A 150 -5.53 9.13 -17.92
CA SER A 150 -4.76 10.08 -18.72
C SER A 150 -5.41 11.47 -18.72
N ALA A 151 -4.60 12.51 -18.94
CA ALA A 151 -5.05 13.90 -19.04
C ALA A 151 -5.84 14.23 -20.31
N ASP A 152 -5.80 13.35 -21.32
CA ASP A 152 -6.39 13.61 -22.64
C ASP A 152 -7.90 13.35 -22.71
N MET A 153 -8.59 14.06 -23.61
CA MET A 153 -10.04 13.93 -23.84
C MET A 153 -10.45 12.56 -24.39
N THR A 154 -9.60 11.91 -25.19
CA THR A 154 -9.78 10.54 -25.69
C THR A 154 -9.01 9.54 -24.83
N GLY A 155 -8.80 9.91 -23.57
CA GLY A 155 -7.98 9.19 -22.63
C GLY A 155 -8.54 7.86 -22.17
N PHE A 156 -7.80 7.22 -21.28
CA PHE A 156 -8.22 6.01 -20.58
C PHE A 156 -8.46 6.28 -19.09
N MET A 157 -9.22 5.39 -18.47
CA MET A 157 -9.38 5.29 -17.03
C MET A 157 -9.50 3.83 -16.64
N HIS A 158 -8.70 3.38 -15.69
CA HIS A 158 -8.72 2.01 -15.17
C HIS A 158 -8.40 1.97 -13.67
N GLY A 159 -8.57 0.80 -13.05
CA GLY A 159 -8.20 0.57 -11.65
C GLY A 159 -6.69 0.39 -11.44
N PHE A 160 -6.27 0.24 -10.18
CA PHE A 160 -4.84 0.17 -9.83
C PHE A 160 -4.12 -1.09 -10.32
N ASP A 161 -4.83 -2.21 -10.51
CA ASP A 161 -4.23 -3.52 -10.84
C ASP A 161 -3.80 -3.69 -12.31
N VAL A 162 -4.08 -2.71 -13.17
CA VAL A 162 -3.76 -2.79 -14.61
C VAL A 162 -2.43 -2.08 -14.87
N ASN A 163 -1.32 -2.79 -14.71
CA ASN A 163 0.04 -2.32 -15.01
C ASN A 163 0.70 -3.18 -16.10
#